data_AF-A0A533XID2-F1
#
_entry.id   AF-A0A533XID2-F1
#
_cell.length_a   1.000
_cell.length_b   1.000
_cell.length_c   1.000
_cell.angle_alpha   90.00
_cell.angle_beta   90.00
_cell.angle_gamma   90.00
#
_symmetry.space_group_name_H-M   'P 1'
#
loop_
_entity.id
_entity.type
_entity.pdbx_description
1 polymer ?
#
loop_
_entity_poly.entity_id
_entity_poly.type
_entity_poly.pdbx_seq_one_letter_code
_entity_poly.pdbx_strand_id
1 'polypeptide(L)'
;MRNLRSRSKLILILIAAVGITMVSGSAVVWTFAEEGSGLPEGFKKGELPPLPPAEMIEAGKRVYFTKCVWCHGVDGAGDGPSADRLWPRPRNFNQGTFKIRHTASGEL
;
A
#
# COMPACT_ATOMS: atom_id res chain seq x y z
N MET A 1 -58.14 -0.64 -13.97
CA MET A 1 -57.68 -1.54 -12.88
C MET A 1 -56.44 -2.29 -13.37
N ARG A 2 -55.22 -1.86 -13.02
CA ARG A 2 -53.97 -2.46 -13.52
C ARG A 2 -53.80 -3.85 -12.89
N ASN A 3 -53.78 -4.89 -13.73
CA ASN A 3 -53.85 -6.31 -13.36
C ASN A 3 -52.70 -6.71 -12.39
N LEU A 4 -53.06 -7.17 -11.19
CA LEU A 4 -52.13 -7.57 -10.12
C LEU A 4 -51.13 -8.66 -10.58
N ARG A 5 -51.54 -9.50 -11.54
CA ARG A 5 -50.71 -10.56 -12.16
C ARG A 5 -49.61 -10.02 -13.08
N SER A 6 -49.77 -8.81 -13.62
CA SER A 6 -48.73 -8.12 -14.40
C SER A 6 -47.70 -7.46 -13.48
N ARG A 7 -48.14 -6.96 -12.31
CA ARG A 7 -47.25 -6.37 -11.29
C ARG A 7 -46.35 -7.42 -10.63
N SER A 8 -46.87 -8.61 -10.31
CA SER A 8 -46.05 -9.68 -9.72
C SER A 8 -44.99 -10.24 -10.67
N LYS A 9 -45.32 -10.37 -11.97
CA LYS A 9 -44.35 -10.75 -13.01
C LYS A 9 -43.25 -9.72 -13.16
N LEU A 10 -43.59 -8.42 -13.12
CA LEU A 10 -42.60 -7.34 -13.21
C LEU A 10 -41.64 -7.36 -12.01
N ILE A 11 -42.16 -7.60 -10.80
CA ILE A 11 -41.33 -7.69 -9.58
C ILE A 11 -40.39 -8.89 -9.64
N LEU A 12 -40.87 -10.06 -10.07
CA LEU A 12 -40.02 -11.26 -10.19
C LEU A 12 -38.91 -11.08 -11.24
N ILE A 13 -39.20 -10.43 -12.36
CA ILE A 13 -38.20 -10.10 -13.39
C ILE A 13 -37.15 -9.12 -12.83
N LEU A 14 -37.58 -8.11 -12.06
CA LEU A 14 -36.65 -7.16 -11.45
C LEU A 14 -35.75 -7.82 -10.39
N ILE A 15 -36.29 -8.70 -9.55
CA ILE A 15 -35.50 -9.46 -8.57
C ILE A 15 -34.49 -10.36 -9.27
N ALA A 16 -34.91 -11.07 -10.32
CA ALA A 16 -34.00 -11.92 -11.11
C ALA A 16 -32.90 -11.09 -11.79
N ALA A 17 -33.25 -9.93 -12.38
CA ALA A 17 -32.27 -9.04 -13.01
C ALA A 17 -31.24 -8.50 -12.00
N VAL A 18 -31.69 -8.06 -10.82
CA VAL A 18 -30.79 -7.58 -9.75
C VAL A 18 -29.90 -8.72 -9.24
N GLY A 19 -30.47 -9.91 -9.01
CA GLY A 19 -29.71 -11.09 -8.61
C GLY A 19 -28.63 -11.49 -9.62
N ILE A 20 -28.96 -11.47 -10.92
CA ILE A 20 -27.99 -11.75 -12.00
C ILE A 20 -26.89 -10.69 -12.03
N THR A 21 -27.22 -9.40 -11.86
CA THR A 21 -26.20 -8.34 -11.80
C THR A 21 -25.28 -8.44 -10.60
N MET A 22 -25.78 -8.83 -9.42
CA MET A 22 -24.93 -9.02 -8.23
C MET A 22 -24.01 -10.23 -8.37
N VAL A 23 -24.50 -11.37 -8.86
CA VAL A 23 -23.68 -12.59 -9.05
C VAL A 23 -22.61 -12.35 -10.12
N SER A 24 -22.96 -11.70 -11.23
CA SER A 24 -22.01 -11.28 -12.27
C SER A 24 -20.96 -10.32 -11.72
N GLY A 25 -21.37 -9.30 -10.95
CA GLY A 25 -20.46 -8.34 -10.33
C GLY A 25 -19.44 -9.00 -9.41
N SER A 26 -19.84 -10.01 -8.63
CA SER A 26 -18.89 -10.78 -7.81
C SER A 26 -17.89 -11.58 -8.67
N ALA A 27 -18.35 -12.26 -9.72
CA ALA A 27 -17.47 -13.04 -10.60
C ALA A 27 -16.40 -12.17 -11.30
N VAL A 28 -16.78 -10.95 -11.72
CA VAL A 28 -15.84 -9.99 -12.31
C VAL A 28 -14.75 -9.58 -11.32
N VAL A 29 -15.09 -9.39 -10.03
CA VAL A 29 -14.10 -9.08 -8.98
C VAL A 29 -13.11 -10.23 -8.79
N TRP A 30 -13.55 -11.49 -8.84
CA TRP A 30 -12.66 -12.65 -8.75
C TRP A 30 -11.71 -12.75 -9.95
N THR A 31 -12.20 -12.50 -11.18
CA THR A 31 -11.34 -12.54 -12.38
C THR A 31 -10.27 -11.45 -12.40
N PHE A 32 -10.48 -10.32 -11.72
CA PHE A 32 -9.43 -9.27 -11.61
C PHE A 32 -8.47 -9.49 -10.43
N ALA A 33 -8.83 -10.32 -9.46
CA ALA A 33 -7.99 -10.59 -8.30
C ALA A 33 -6.96 -11.70 -8.55
N GLU A 34 -7.18 -12.61 -9.51
CA GLU A 34 -6.35 -13.80 -9.71
C GLU A 34 -5.26 -13.69 -10.80
N GLU A 35 -5.24 -12.67 -11.67
CA GLU A 35 -4.33 -12.65 -12.85
C GLU A 35 -2.93 -12.04 -12.59
N GLY A 36 -2.52 -11.82 -11.35
CA GLY A 36 -1.18 -11.30 -11.08
C GLY A 36 -0.87 -11.17 -9.60
N SER A 37 0.41 -11.16 -9.24
CA SER A 37 0.96 -11.09 -7.87
C SER A 37 0.43 -9.95 -6.96
N GLY A 38 -0.57 -9.18 -7.37
CA GLY A 38 -1.06 -7.98 -6.70
C GLY A 38 -0.12 -6.79 -6.84
N LEU A 39 1.02 -6.96 -7.52
CA LEU A 39 2.04 -5.94 -7.69
C LEU A 39 1.79 -5.12 -8.97
N PRO A 40 2.03 -3.79 -8.94
CA PRO A 40 1.99 -2.98 -10.16
C PRO A 40 3.05 -3.46 -11.16
N GLU A 41 2.78 -3.24 -12.45
CA GLU A 41 3.73 -3.57 -13.51
C GLU A 41 5.10 -2.90 -13.28
N GLY A 42 6.18 -3.67 -13.45
CA GLY A 42 7.56 -3.20 -13.23
C GLY A 42 8.11 -3.43 -11.82
N PHE A 43 7.32 -3.91 -10.86
CA PHE A 43 7.78 -4.27 -9.52
C PHE A 43 7.99 -5.79 -9.38
N LYS A 44 9.08 -6.18 -8.74
CA LYS A 44 9.37 -7.57 -8.35
C LYS A 44 9.37 -7.66 -6.83
N LYS A 45 8.85 -8.77 -6.30
CA LYS A 45 9.02 -9.14 -4.89
C LYS A 45 10.50 -9.48 -4.69
N GLY A 46 11.18 -8.73 -3.83
CA GLY A 46 12.56 -8.95 -3.46
C GLY A 46 12.68 -9.92 -2.29
N GLU A 47 13.84 -10.56 -2.19
CA GLU A 47 14.23 -11.26 -0.96
C GLU A 47 15.09 -10.31 -0.13
N LEU A 48 14.92 -10.30 1.20
CA LEU A 48 15.74 -9.48 2.07
C LEU A 48 17.20 -9.95 2.05
N PRO A 49 18.17 -9.02 1.98
CA PRO A 49 19.57 -9.38 2.19
C PRO A 49 19.77 -9.91 3.62
N PRO A 50 20.79 -10.76 3.84
CA PRO A 50 21.14 -11.16 5.20
C PRO A 50 21.49 -9.93 6.05
N LEU A 51 21.30 -10.04 7.36
CA LEU A 51 21.66 -8.98 8.29
C LEU A 51 23.15 -8.64 8.13
N PRO A 52 23.50 -7.34 8.03
CA PRO A 52 24.90 -6.93 7.98
C PRO A 52 25.68 -7.40 9.21
N PRO A 53 27.00 -7.63 9.09
CA PRO A 53 27.83 -7.94 10.24
C PRO A 53 27.81 -6.79 11.25
N ALA A 54 27.98 -7.12 12.54
CA ALA A 54 27.87 -6.15 13.64
C ALA A 54 28.79 -4.92 13.45
N GLU A 55 29.99 -5.13 12.93
CA GLU A 55 30.93 -4.04 12.62
C GLU A 55 30.35 -3.03 11.62
N MET A 56 29.66 -3.51 10.58
CA MET A 56 29.02 -2.66 9.58
C MET A 56 27.85 -1.89 10.20
N ILE A 57 27.09 -2.52 11.12
CA ILE A 57 26.01 -1.84 11.85
C ILE A 57 26.58 -0.69 12.70
N GLU A 58 27.66 -0.93 13.44
CA GLU A 58 28.31 0.12 14.24
C GLU A 58 28.91 1.24 13.39
N ALA A 59 29.51 0.90 12.24
CA ALA A 59 29.95 1.90 11.27
C ALA A 59 28.77 2.75 10.74
N GLY A 60 27.65 2.11 10.41
CA GLY A 60 26.43 2.78 9.98
C GLY A 60 25.86 3.72 11.04
N LYS A 61 25.83 3.29 12.31
CA LYS A 61 25.43 4.15 13.44
C LYS A 61 26.30 5.41 13.51
N ARG A 62 27.62 5.28 13.44
CA ARG A 62 28.53 6.45 13.46
C ARG A 62 28.22 7.43 12.33
N VAL A 63 28.00 6.94 11.12
CA VAL A 63 27.62 7.79 9.97
C VAL A 63 26.29 8.49 10.22
N TYR A 64 25.28 7.75 10.69
CA TYR A 64 23.95 8.28 10.99
C TYR A 64 24.01 9.43 11.99
N PHE A 65 24.70 9.24 13.12
CA PHE A 65 24.87 10.26 14.16
C PHE A 65 25.73 11.45 13.70
N THR A 66 26.59 11.26 12.70
CA THR A 66 27.42 12.37 12.18
C THR A 66 26.70 13.18 11.11
N LYS A 67 25.83 12.56 10.29
CA LYS A 67 25.33 13.15 9.04
C LYS A 67 23.81 13.26 8.96
N CYS A 68 23.07 12.36 9.61
CA CYS A 68 21.63 12.20 9.41
C CYS A 68 20.80 12.74 10.58
N VAL A 69 21.29 12.53 11.81
CA VAL A 69 20.56 12.80 13.07
C VAL A 69 20.05 14.23 13.20
N TRP A 70 20.80 15.21 12.68
CA TRP A 70 20.45 16.63 12.76
C TRP A 70 19.12 16.96 12.08
N CYS A 71 18.77 16.22 11.03
CA CYS A 71 17.52 16.40 10.30
C CYS A 71 16.50 15.31 10.64
N HIS A 72 16.95 14.06 10.77
CA HIS A 72 16.05 12.91 10.89
C HIS A 72 15.76 12.47 12.33
N GLY A 73 16.42 13.03 13.34
CA GLY A 73 16.25 12.64 14.75
C GLY A 73 17.07 11.42 15.12
N VAL A 74 17.13 11.09 16.42
CA VAL A 74 17.90 9.92 16.91
C VAL A 74 17.30 8.62 16.43
N ASP A 75 15.96 8.53 16.43
CA ASP A 75 15.20 7.34 16.04
C ASP A 75 14.69 7.41 14.60
N GLY A 76 15.17 8.35 13.78
CA GLY A 76 14.73 8.50 12.39
C GLY A 76 13.30 8.97 12.18
N ALA A 77 12.68 9.60 13.18
CA ALA A 77 11.30 10.06 13.12
C ALA A 77 11.08 11.36 12.31
N GLY A 78 12.13 11.96 11.74
CA GLY A 78 12.02 13.20 10.96
C GLY A 78 11.81 14.44 11.83
N ASP A 79 12.31 14.38 13.06
CA ASP A 79 12.14 15.35 14.15
C ASP A 79 13.48 15.81 14.73
N GLY A 80 14.54 15.75 13.93
CA GLY A 80 15.86 16.25 14.33
C GLY A 80 15.85 17.75 14.64
N PRO A 81 16.88 18.28 15.33
CA PRO A 81 16.95 19.70 15.72
C PRO A 81 16.76 20.72 14.58
N SER A 82 17.04 20.31 13.34
CA SER A 82 16.87 21.13 12.14
C SER A 82 15.53 20.92 11.43
N ALA A 83 14.69 19.95 11.84
CA ALA A 83 13.50 19.54 11.12
C ALA A 83 12.46 20.67 10.96
N ASP A 84 12.31 21.54 11.97
CA ASP A 84 11.38 22.68 11.92
C ASP A 84 11.85 23.80 10.97
N ARG A 85 13.11 23.76 10.51
CA ARG A 85 13.71 24.76 9.63
C ARG A 85 13.74 24.33 8.16
N LEU A 86 13.23 23.14 7.83
CA LEU A 86 13.31 22.56 6.50
C LEU A 86 11.91 22.40 5.91
N TRP A 87 11.74 22.88 4.67
CA TRP A 87 10.55 22.65 3.86
C TRP A 87 10.93 22.07 2.49
N PRO A 88 10.47 20.85 2.13
CA PRO A 88 9.61 19.97 2.91
C PRO A 88 10.30 19.39 4.16
N ARG A 89 9.48 18.91 5.11
CA ARG A 89 9.96 18.23 6.32
C ARG A 89 10.86 17.03 5.99
N PRO A 90 11.88 16.73 6.82
CA PRO A 90 12.65 15.50 6.70
C PRO A 90 11.78 14.24 6.77
N ARG A 91 12.14 13.20 6.02
CA ARG A 91 11.42 11.92 6.00
C ARG A 91 11.45 11.24 7.38
N ASN A 92 10.29 10.80 7.84
CA ASN A 92 10.16 9.84 8.93
C ASN A 92 10.38 8.41 8.39
N PHE A 93 11.46 7.76 8.80
CA PHE A 93 11.82 6.40 8.37
C PHE A 93 10.97 5.32 9.04
N ASN A 94 10.42 5.59 10.23
CA ASN A 94 9.61 4.64 11.00
C ASN A 94 8.28 4.32 10.31
N GLN A 95 7.84 5.17 9.38
CA GLN A 95 6.65 4.92 8.57
C GLN A 95 6.86 3.85 7.47
N GLY A 96 8.11 3.52 7.13
CA GLY A 96 8.40 2.60 6.00
C GLY A 96 7.92 3.11 4.63
N THR A 97 7.49 4.37 4.53
CA THR A 97 6.98 4.97 3.29
C THR A 97 8.05 5.80 2.60
N PHE A 98 8.51 5.34 1.45
CA PHE A 98 9.52 6.02 0.65
C PHE A 98 8.91 6.51 -0.67
N LYS A 99 9.27 7.75 -1.05
CA LYS A 99 8.77 8.38 -2.28
C LYS A 99 9.31 7.71 -3.53
N ILE A 100 10.60 7.37 -3.53
CA ILE A 100 11.31 6.76 -4.65
C ILE A 100 11.68 5.34 -4.22
N ARG A 101 11.18 4.34 -4.95
CA ARG A 101 11.33 2.92 -4.61
C ARG A 101 11.46 2.09 -5.88
N HIS A 102 12.16 0.96 -5.75
CA HIS A 102 12.20 -0.10 -6.76
C HIS A 102 11.31 -1.30 -6.39
N THR A 103 10.75 -1.32 -5.18
CA THR A 103 9.83 -2.36 -4.66
C THR A 103 8.42 -1.79 -4.47
N ALA A 104 7.40 -2.64 -4.58
CA ALA A 104 6.00 -2.25 -4.44
C ALA A 104 5.67 -1.88 -2.99
N SER A 105 4.55 -1.17 -2.76
CA SER A 105 4.15 -0.77 -1.40
C SER A 105 3.80 -2.01 -0.58
N GLY A 106 4.39 -2.14 0.61
CA GLY A 106 4.19 -3.32 1.46
C GLY A 106 5.06 -4.52 1.09
N GLU A 107 5.94 -4.38 0.09
CA GLU A 107 6.89 -5.40 -0.33
C GLU A 107 8.33 -4.95 -0.08
N LEU A 108 9.19 -5.93 0.22
CA LEU A 108 10.65 -5.79 0.32
C LEU A 108 11.31 -6.45 -0.90
#